data_AF-A0A920M6S0-F1
#
_entry.id   AF-A0A920M6S0-F1
#
_cell.length_a   1.000
_cell.length_b   1.000
_cell.length_c   1.000
_cell.angle_alpha   90.00
_cell.angle_beta   90.00
_cell.angle_gamma   90.00
#
_symmetry.space_group_name_H-M   'P 1'
#
loop_
_entity.id
_entity.type
_entity.pdbx_description
1 polymer ?
#
loop_
_entity_poly.entity_id
_entity_poly.type
_entity_poly.pdbx_seq_one_letter_code
_entity_poly.pdbx_strand_id
1 'polypeptide(L)' 'MNKNVTTLVAFDLDGTLIDSAKDFHNCLNLLTKKHNEEEIEYTEVRERVSKGFF' A
#
# COMPACT_ATOMS: atom_id res chain seq x y z
N MET A 1 -5.40 28.69 28.49
CA MET A 1 -4.85 28.66 27.11
C MET A 1 -5.06 27.26 26.57
N ASN A 2 -5.96 27.07 25.61
CA ASN A 2 -6.12 25.79 24.90
C ASN A 2 -5.91 26.07 23.42
N LYS A 3 -4.69 25.86 22.94
CA LYS A 3 -4.34 25.97 21.52
C LYS A 3 -3.79 24.63 21.08
N ASN A 4 -4.64 23.88 20.38
CA ASN A 4 -4.31 23.10 19.19
C ASN A 4 -5.64 22.63 18.61
N VAL A 5 -6.29 23.50 17.83
CA VAL A 5 -7.43 23.09 16.99
C VAL A 5 -6.83 22.60 15.68
N THR A 6 -6.56 21.30 15.60
CA THR A 6 -6.20 20.68 14.32
C THR A 6 -7.40 20.83 13.39
N THR A 7 -7.29 21.74 12.43
CA THR A 7 -8.41 22.17 11.59
C THR A 7 -8.67 21.21 10.43
N LEU A 8 -7.75 20.27 10.18
CA LEU A 8 -7.84 19.22 9.17
C LEU A 8 -6.92 18.05 9.53
N VAL A 9 -7.41 16.82 9.39
CA VAL A 9 -6.59 15.61 9.40
C VAL A 9 -6.82 14.88 8.08
N ALA A 10 -5.74 14.62 7.35
CA ALA A 10 -5.77 13.85 6.11
C ALA A 10 -5.05 12.52 6.32
N PHE A 11 -5.59 11.47 5.71
CA PHE A 11 -5.06 10.11 5.78
C PHE A 11 -4.76 9.63 4.37
N ASP A 12 -3.66 8.90 4.24
CA ASP A 12 -3.43 8.09 3.05
C ASP A 12 -4.46 6.94 3.00
N LEU A 13 -4.69 6.38 1.83
CA LEU A 13 -5.67 5.31 1.65
C LEU A 13 -5.03 3.95 1.93
N ASP A 14 -4.08 3.57 1.08
CA ASP A 14 -3.46 2.25 1.08
C ASP A 14 -2.50 2.10 2.26
N GLY A 15 -2.63 1.01 3.01
CA GLY A 15 -1.82 0.75 4.19
C GLY A 15 -2.11 1.67 5.39
N THR A 16 -3.01 2.66 5.25
CA THR A 16 -3.43 3.57 6.32
C THR A 16 -4.92 3.41 6.66
N LEU A 17 -5.82 3.63 5.71
CA LEU A 17 -7.26 3.42 5.89
C LEU A 17 -7.71 2.01 5.48
N ILE A 18 -7.02 1.39 4.52
CA ILE A 18 -7.33 0.04 4.02
C ILE A 18 -6.08 -0.85 3.95
N ASP A 19 -6.19 -2.14 4.31
CA ASP A 19 -5.11 -3.11 4.06
C ASP A 19 -5.29 -3.73 2.67
N SER A 20 -4.79 -3.02 1.65
CA SER A 20 -4.86 -3.42 0.24
C SER A 20 -3.68 -4.28 -0.22
N ALA A 21 -2.72 -4.58 0.65
CA ALA A 21 -1.46 -5.24 0.27
C ALA A 21 -1.68 -6.60 -0.40
N LYS A 22 -2.67 -7.36 0.06
CA LYS A 22 -2.97 -8.69 -0.51
C LYS A 22 -3.54 -8.60 -1.91
N ASP A 23 -4.40 -7.61 -2.16
CA ASP A 23 -4.99 -7.39 -3.47
C ASP A 23 -3.95 -6.90 -4.48
N PHE A 24 -3.07 -5.98 -4.08
CA PHE A 24 -1.93 -5.57 -4.91
C PHE A 24 -1.04 -6.76 -5.27
N HIS A 25 -0.70 -7.62 -4.30
CA HIS A 25 0.11 -8.80 -4.56
C HIS A 25 -0.54 -9.74 -5.58
N ASN A 26 -1.85 -9.98 -5.44
CA ASN A 26 -2.57 -10.83 -6.38
C ASN A 26 -2.60 -10.21 -7.79
N CYS A 27 -2.91 -8.92 -7.90
CA CYS A 27 -2.92 -8.20 -9.18
C CYS A 27 -1.55 -8.17 -9.86
N LEU A 28 -0.49 -7.92 -9.09
CA LEU A 28 0.88 -7.93 -9.60
C LEU A 28 1.28 -9.30 -10.13
N ASN A 29 1.00 -10.37 -9.39
CA ASN A 29 1.36 -11.72 -9.84
C ASN A 29 0.51 -12.24 -11.01
N LEU A 30 -0.70 -11.70 -11.20
CA LEU A 30 -1.44 -11.91 -12.45
C LEU A 30 -0.72 -11.28 -13.65
N LEU A 31 -0.08 -10.12 -13.47
CA LEU A 31 0.67 -9.43 -14.52
C LEU A 31 2.02 -10.11 -14.78
N THR A 32 2.79 -10.46 -13.76
CA THR A 32 4.08 -11.15 -13.95
C THR A 32 3.91 -12.45 -14.73
N LYS A 33 2.90 -13.26 -14.35
CA LYS A 33 2.53 -14.48 -15.08
C LYS A 33 2.16 -14.22 -16.54
N LYS A 34 1.46 -13.13 -16.84
CA LYS A 34 1.10 -12.75 -18.21
C LYS A 34 2.32 -12.39 -19.06
N HIS A 35 3.37 -11.87 -18.42
CA HIS A 35 4.59 -11.41 -19.08
C HIS A 35 5.77 -12.41 -18.97
N ASN A 36 5.56 -13.60 -18.40
CA ASN A 36 6.61 -14.59 -18.08
C ASN A 36 7.73 -14.01 -17.21
N GLU A 37 7.38 -13.13 -16.27
CA GLU A 37 8.28 -12.60 -15.25
C GLU A 37 8.17 -13.40 -13.95
N GLU A 38 9.14 -13.25 -13.06
CA GLU A 38 9.13 -13.88 -11.73
C GLU A 38 8.00 -13.34 -10.86
N GLU A 39 7.42 -14.19 -10.02
CA GLU A 39 6.41 -13.77 -9.04
C GLU A 39 7.05 -12.88 -7.96
N ILE A 40 6.31 -11.87 -7.53
CA ILE A 40 6.72 -10.93 -6.50
C ILE A 40 6.26 -11.47 -5.14
N GLU A 41 7.18 -11.47 -4.18
CA GLU A 41 6.90 -11.89 -2.82
C GLU A 41 5.94 -10.93 -2.10
N TYR A 42 5.02 -11.48 -1.32
CA TYR A 42 4.02 -10.68 -0.60
C TYR A 42 4.64 -9.65 0.35
N THR A 43 5.76 -9.99 0.99
CA THR A 43 6.48 -9.07 1.89
C THR A 43 6.97 -7.84 1.16
N GLU A 44 7.44 -8.00 -0.09
CA GLU A 44 7.92 -6.93 -0.94
C GLU A 44 6.80 -5.96 -1.32
N VAL A 45 5.59 -6.48 -1.55
CA VAL A 45 4.40 -5.67 -1.83
C VAL A 45 3.93 -4.95 -0.58
N ARG A 46 3.84 -5.66 0.55
CA ARG A 46 3.38 -5.10 1.83
C ARG A 46 4.27 -3.95 2.29
N GLU A 47 5.59 -4.07 2.17
CA GLU A 47 6.51 -3.00 2.56
C GLU A 47 6.30 -1.72 1.76
N ARG A 48 5.94 -1.82 0.47
CA ARG A 48 5.66 -0.66 -0.39
C ARG A 48 4.30 -0.05 -0.11
N VAL A 49 3.27 -0.89 0.01
CA VAL A 49 1.88 -0.46 0.29
C VAL A 49 1.76 0.21 1.66
N SER A 50 2.45 -0.29 2.68
CA SER A 50 2.31 0.22 4.04
C SER A 50 3.19 1.43 4.38
N LYS A 51 4.27 1.68 3.64
CA LYS A 51 5.23 2.75 3.99
C LYS A 51 5.10 4.00 3.13
N GLY A 52 4.31 3.97 2.06
CA GLY A 52 4.17 5.10 1.14
C GLY A 52 5.50 5.57 0.53
N PHE A 53 6.50 4.68 0.43
CA PHE A 53 7.82 5.04 -0.09
C PHE A 53 7.77 5.07 -1.62
N PHE A 54 8.03 6.26 -2.17
CA PHE A 54 8.43 6.47 -3.57
C PHE A 54 9.90 6.14 -3.76
#